data_AF-A0A7N6A5U6-F1
#
_entry.id   AF-A0A7N6A5U6-F1
#
_cell.length_a   1.000
_cell.length_b   1.000
_cell.length_c   1.000
_cell.angle_alpha   90.00
_cell.angle_beta   90.00
_cell.angle_gamma   90.00
#
_symmetry.space_group_name_H-M   'P 1'
#
loop_
_entity.id
_entity.type
_entity.pdbx_description
1 polymer ?
#
loop_
_entity_poly.entity_id
_entity_poly.type
_entity_poly.pdbx_seq_one_letter_code
_entity_poly.pdbx_strand_id
1 'polypeptide(L)'
;MVILAIFTPDALPDATLSIYPGLGLTQKPDKGLENTKKILTSLGLKCELVDIHVVRLVCETISTRSAHLCAAAIATVAERIRENRGLDRLETTVGVDGTLYKEHPNFKKRLQDKVEQLAPKCKITFLDSDGSSGKGAAMAAAVVSCSTPVI
;
A
#
# COMPACT_ATOMS: atom_id res chain seq x y z
N MET A 1 -16.23 10.98 -0.28
CA MET A 1 -15.48 9.72 -0.45
C MET A 1 -14.03 10.13 -0.67
N VAL A 2 -13.15 9.88 0.31
CA VAL A 2 -11.75 10.29 0.19
C VAL A 2 -11.00 9.19 -0.53
N ILE A 3 -10.80 9.40 -1.82
CA ILE A 3 -9.93 8.55 -2.64
C ILE A 3 -8.51 9.01 -2.32
N LEU A 4 -7.88 8.36 -1.34
CA LEU A 4 -6.47 8.59 -1.07
C LEU A 4 -5.68 7.70 -2.03
N ALA A 5 -5.38 8.24 -3.22
CA ALA A 5 -4.41 7.65 -4.14
C ALA A 5 -3.01 7.84 -3.55
N ILE A 6 -2.60 6.91 -2.70
CA ILE A 6 -1.22 6.86 -2.20
C ILE A 6 -0.37 6.24 -3.32
N PHE A 7 0.35 7.08 -4.05
CA PHE A 7 1.54 6.76 -4.85
C PHE A 7 1.55 5.33 -5.42
N THR A 8 0.81 5.09 -6.52
CA THR A 8 1.26 4.08 -7.47
C THR A 8 2.44 4.70 -8.22
N PRO A 9 3.68 4.18 -8.09
CA PRO A 9 4.70 4.44 -9.10
C PRO A 9 4.28 3.67 -10.36
N ASP A 10 3.31 4.20 -11.09
CA ASP A 10 2.88 3.64 -12.37
C ASP A 10 3.81 4.16 -13.46
N ALA A 11 4.92 3.45 -13.68
CA ALA A 11 5.69 3.40 -14.94
C ALA A 11 6.90 2.47 -14.81
N LEU A 12 6.66 1.16 -14.77
CA LEU A 12 7.59 0.23 -15.42
C LEU A 12 6.76 -0.87 -16.10
N PRO A 13 6.51 -0.77 -17.42
CA PRO A 13 5.80 -1.80 -18.13
C PRO A 13 6.69 -3.04 -18.23
N ASP A 14 6.07 -4.21 -18.04
CA ASP A 14 6.54 -5.53 -18.47
C ASP A 14 7.50 -6.35 -17.58
N ALA A 15 7.89 -5.89 -16.39
CA ALA A 15 8.78 -6.68 -15.52
C ALA A 15 8.09 -7.33 -14.29
N THR A 16 6.94 -6.84 -13.84
CA THR A 16 6.42 -7.21 -12.50
C THR A 16 5.68 -8.56 -12.47
N LEU A 17 5.13 -9.02 -13.60
CA LEU A 17 4.28 -10.23 -13.64
C LEU A 17 5.09 -11.54 -13.75
N SER A 18 6.34 -11.48 -14.19
CA SER A 18 7.22 -12.66 -14.29
C SER A 18 7.98 -12.97 -12.98
N ILE A 19 8.10 -12.00 -12.07
CA ILE A 19 8.97 -12.10 -10.87
C ILE A 19 8.19 -12.58 -9.63
N TYR A 20 6.86 -12.66 -9.68
CA TYR A 20 6.03 -13.06 -8.52
C TYR A 20 4.95 -14.12 -8.83
N PRO A 21 5.27 -15.31 -9.38
CA PRO A 21 4.36 -16.44 -9.26
C PRO A 21 4.57 -17.12 -7.89
N GLY A 22 3.73 -16.80 -6.91
CA GLY A 22 3.49 -17.70 -5.75
C GLY A 22 4.21 -17.41 -4.43
N LEU A 23 4.47 -16.14 -4.08
CA LEU A 23 5.19 -15.81 -2.84
C LEU A 23 4.26 -15.52 -1.65
N GLY A 24 3.57 -16.55 -1.14
CA GLY A 24 2.93 -16.52 0.17
C GLY A 24 3.97 -16.37 1.29
N LEU A 25 4.23 -15.15 1.74
CA LEU A 25 5.28 -14.80 2.71
C LEU A 25 4.79 -14.79 4.16
N THR A 26 4.53 -15.96 4.75
CA THR A 26 4.71 -16.11 6.20
C THR A 26 6.21 -16.31 6.48
N GLN A 27 6.97 -15.23 6.62
CA GLN A 27 8.44 -15.31 6.75
C GLN A 27 8.88 -15.77 8.15
N LYS A 28 9.30 -17.03 8.24
CA LYS A 28 10.29 -17.49 9.23
C LYS A 28 11.69 -16.91 8.88
N PRO A 29 12.54 -16.57 9.86
CA PRO A 29 13.80 -15.85 9.66
C PRO A 29 14.76 -16.50 8.65
N ASP A 30 14.77 -17.84 8.58
CA ASP A 30 15.68 -18.62 7.74
C ASP A 30 15.31 -18.61 6.25
N LYS A 31 14.02 -18.44 5.93
CA LYS A 31 13.50 -18.51 4.56
C LYS A 31 13.72 -17.22 3.77
N GLY A 32 13.84 -16.09 4.46
CA GLY A 32 14.07 -14.78 3.83
C GLY A 32 15.43 -14.66 3.17
N LEU A 33 16.48 -15.18 3.82
CA LEU A 33 17.86 -15.11 3.32
C LEU A 33 18.04 -15.96 2.05
N GLU A 34 17.46 -17.15 2.03
CA GLU A 34 17.51 -18.05 0.87
C GLU A 34 16.75 -17.48 -0.33
N ASN A 35 15.60 -16.83 -0.10
CA ASN A 35 14.84 -16.16 -1.16
C ASN A 35 15.62 -14.97 -1.74
N THR A 36 16.21 -14.12 -0.89
CA THR A 36 17.03 -13.00 -1.37
C THR A 36 18.23 -13.50 -2.18
N LYS A 37 18.88 -14.59 -1.74
CA LYS A 37 19.96 -15.23 -2.50
C LYS A 37 19.48 -15.73 -3.87
N LYS A 38 18.32 -16.41 -3.93
CA LYS A 38 17.73 -16.89 -5.19
C LYS A 38 17.44 -15.75 -6.16
N ILE A 39 16.87 -14.65 -5.66
CA ILE A 39 16.55 -13.46 -6.47
C ILE A 39 17.85 -12.84 -7.01
N LEU A 40 18.84 -12.61 -6.17
CA LEU A 40 20.12 -12.03 -6.59
C LEU A 40 20.84 -12.91 -7.64
N THR A 41 20.81 -14.23 -7.46
CA THR A 41 21.35 -15.18 -8.44
C THR A 41 20.55 -15.15 -9.76
N SER A 42 19.22 -15.04 -9.71
CA SER A 42 18.38 -14.93 -10.92
C SER A 42 18.64 -13.63 -11.70
N LEU A 43 19.11 -12.59 -11.01
CA LEU A 43 19.56 -11.33 -11.62
C LEU A 43 21.00 -11.41 -12.15
N GLY A 44 21.65 -12.56 -12.05
CA GLY A 44 23.03 -12.79 -12.53
C GLY A 44 24.11 -12.22 -11.62
N LEU A 45 23.77 -11.82 -10.38
CA LEU A 45 24.72 -11.24 -9.44
C LEU A 45 25.41 -12.32 -8.60
N LYS A 46 26.74 -12.22 -8.49
CA LYS A 46 27.51 -12.97 -7.49
C LYS A 46 27.48 -12.18 -6.19
N CYS A 47 26.88 -12.74 -5.14
CA CYS A 47 26.69 -12.06 -3.86
C CYS A 47 27.23 -12.90 -2.71
N GLU A 48 27.89 -12.23 -1.76
CA GLU A 48 28.30 -12.82 -0.50
C GLU A 48 27.17 -12.76 0.54
N LEU A 49 27.32 -13.48 1.66
CA LEU A 49 26.34 -13.46 2.75
C LEU A 49 26.10 -12.05 3.31
N VAL A 50 27.12 -11.20 3.28
CA VAL A 50 27.03 -9.79 3.70
C VAL A 50 26.13 -9.00 2.76
N ASP A 51 26.30 -9.14 1.45
CA ASP A 51 25.48 -8.44 0.45
C ASP A 51 24.00 -8.80 0.58
N ILE A 52 23.70 -10.08 0.82
CA ILE A 52 22.32 -10.56 1.00
C ILE A 52 21.68 -9.91 2.23
N HIS A 53 22.43 -9.75 3.33
CA HIS A 53 21.95 -9.06 4.53
C HIS A 53 21.72 -7.56 4.28
N VAL A 54 22.66 -6.90 3.59
CA VAL A 54 22.54 -5.47 3.25
C VAL A 54 21.32 -5.22 2.37
N VAL A 55 21.13 -6.01 1.31
CA VAL A 55 19.97 -5.90 0.42
C VAL A 55 18.67 -6.06 1.20
N ARG A 56 18.58 -7.06 2.06
CA ARG A 56 17.40 -7.28 2.91
C ARG A 56 17.14 -6.08 3.83
N LEU A 57 18.17 -5.58 4.49
CA LEU A 57 18.05 -4.43 5.39
C LEU A 57 17.60 -3.17 4.65
N VAL A 58 18.12 -2.93 3.46
CA VAL A 58 17.74 -1.79 2.61
C VAL A 58 16.27 -1.92 2.18
N CYS A 59 15.84 -3.07 1.68
CA CYS A 59 14.44 -3.31 1.29
C CYS A 59 13.48 -3.12 2.48
N GLU A 60 13.85 -3.65 3.65
CA GLU A 60 13.06 -3.52 4.88
C GLU A 60 12.96 -2.06 5.34
N THR A 61 14.06 -1.32 5.28
CA THR A 61 14.12 0.10 5.65
C THR A 61 13.27 0.95 4.70
N ILE A 62 13.40 0.73 3.39
CA ILE A 62 12.62 1.46 2.36
C ILE A 62 11.13 1.16 2.55
N SER A 63 10.75 -0.12 2.66
CA SER A 63 9.36 -0.53 2.85
C SER A 63 8.75 0.09 4.11
N THR A 64 9.49 0.11 5.22
CA THR A 64 9.05 0.74 6.49
C THR A 64 8.85 2.23 6.33
N ARG A 65 9.82 2.93 5.73
CA ARG A 65 9.73 4.38 5.54
C ARG A 65 8.55 4.74 4.64
N SER A 66 8.34 4.00 3.56
CA SER A 66 7.19 4.19 2.68
C SER A 66 5.89 4.01 3.45
N ALA A 67 5.73 2.93 4.23
CA ALA A 67 4.54 2.72 5.05
C ALA A 67 4.27 3.90 6.01
N HIS A 68 5.30 4.45 6.66
CA HIS A 68 5.14 5.59 7.57
C HIS A 68 4.72 6.89 6.86
N LEU A 69 5.28 7.17 5.67
CA LEU A 69 4.89 8.34 4.88
C LEU A 69 3.43 8.23 4.41
N CYS A 70 3.04 7.05 3.94
CA CYS A 70 1.66 6.74 3.57
C CYS A 70 0.72 6.90 4.76
N ALA A 71 1.12 6.40 5.94
CA ALA A 71 0.36 6.54 7.17
C ALA A 71 0.15 8.01 7.56
N ALA A 72 1.20 8.83 7.46
CA ALA A 72 1.11 10.26 7.76
C ALA A 72 0.14 10.99 6.83
N ALA A 73 0.14 10.65 5.53
CA ALA A 73 -0.83 11.19 4.58
C ALA A 73 -2.27 10.80 4.94
N ILE A 74 -2.52 9.52 5.24
CA ILE A 74 -3.84 9.02 5.67
C ILE A 74 -4.30 9.73 6.94
N ALA A 75 -3.44 9.79 7.96
CA ALA A 75 -3.73 10.42 9.24
C ALA A 75 -4.07 11.90 9.07
N THR A 76 -3.29 12.63 8.26
CA THR A 76 -3.54 14.06 7.98
C THR A 76 -4.89 14.27 7.32
N VAL A 77 -5.23 13.46 6.32
CA VAL A 77 -6.50 13.61 5.61
C VAL A 77 -7.68 13.21 6.50
N ALA A 78 -7.55 12.12 7.27
CA ALA A 78 -8.58 11.70 8.22
C ALA A 78 -8.85 12.78 9.28
N GLU A 79 -7.78 13.32 9.88
CA GLU A 79 -7.89 14.38 10.88
C GLU A 79 -8.51 15.64 10.28
N ARG A 80 -8.14 16.01 9.05
CA ARG A 80 -8.74 17.13 8.34
C ARG A 80 -10.24 16.94 8.09
N ILE A 81 -10.67 15.72 7.74
CA ILE A 81 -12.11 15.41 7.59
C ILE A 81 -12.81 15.52 8.95
N ARG A 82 -12.18 15.00 10.01
CA ARG A 82 -12.71 15.06 11.38
C ARG A 82 -12.96 16.50 11.81
N GLU A 83 -11.96 17.36 11.64
CA GLU A 83 -12.02 18.80 11.94
C GLU A 83 -13.08 19.51 11.11
N ASN A 84 -13.09 19.29 9.78
CA ASN A 84 -14.06 19.93 8.89
C ASN A 84 -15.51 19.57 9.22
N ARG A 85 -15.74 18.40 9.82
CA ARG A 85 -17.07 17.95 10.25
C ARG A 85 -17.39 18.28 11.71
N GLY A 86 -16.45 18.87 12.46
CA GLY A 86 -16.61 19.18 13.88
C GLY A 86 -16.81 17.94 14.76
N LEU A 87 -16.27 16.79 14.36
CA LEU A 87 -16.45 15.52 15.09
C LEU A 87 -15.37 15.35 16.17
N ASP A 88 -15.73 14.86 17.34
CA ASP A 88 -14.74 14.50 18.37
C ASP A 88 -13.92 13.25 17.96
N ARG A 89 -14.61 12.27 17.35
CA ARG A 89 -14.01 11.05 16.78
C ARG A 89 -14.51 10.81 15.37
N LEU A 90 -13.62 10.40 14.46
CA LEU A 90 -13.98 9.99 13.10
C LEU A 90 -13.84 8.48 12.96
N GLU A 91 -14.88 7.81 12.45
CA GLU A 91 -14.78 6.41 12.01
C GLU A 91 -14.93 6.39 10.48
N THR A 92 -13.92 5.88 9.79
CA THR A 92 -13.89 5.90 8.33
C THR A 92 -13.23 4.66 7.76
N THR A 93 -13.56 4.35 6.51
CA THR A 93 -12.98 3.24 5.76
C THR A 93 -12.17 3.80 4.61
N VAL A 94 -10.90 3.39 4.51
CA VAL A 94 -10.00 3.74 3.42
C VAL A 94 -9.90 2.55 2.48
N GLY A 95 -10.29 2.76 1.23
CA GLY A 95 -10.05 1.80 0.16
C GLY A 95 -8.57 1.82 -0.23
N VAL A 96 -7.93 0.66 -0.22
CA VAL A 96 -6.54 0.48 -0.65
C VAL A 96 -6.50 -0.48 -1.81
N ASP A 97 -5.71 -0.14 -2.82
CA ASP A 97 -5.36 -1.03 -3.90
C ASP A 97 -3.85 -0.95 -4.16
N GLY A 98 -3.30 -2.05 -4.68
CA GLY A 98 -1.87 -2.18 -4.95
C GLY A 98 -1.31 -3.51 -4.44
N THR A 99 -0.47 -4.13 -5.27
CA THR A 99 0.19 -5.40 -4.97
C THR A 99 1.11 -5.29 -3.75
N LEU A 100 1.74 -4.14 -3.50
CA LEU A 100 2.56 -3.93 -2.30
C LEU A 100 1.73 -4.11 -1.02
N TYR A 101 0.52 -3.58 -0.97
CA TYR A 101 -0.32 -3.68 0.23
C TYR A 101 -0.87 -5.10 0.43
N LYS A 102 -1.13 -5.82 -0.67
CA LYS A 102 -1.68 -7.20 -0.67
C LYS A 102 -0.61 -8.26 -0.38
N GLU A 103 0.54 -8.16 -1.06
CA GLU A 103 1.56 -9.21 -1.07
C GLU A 103 2.64 -9.02 0.00
N HIS A 104 2.88 -7.79 0.47
CA HIS A 104 3.98 -7.53 1.39
C HIS A 104 3.60 -7.84 2.85
N PRO A 105 4.25 -8.81 3.50
CA PRO A 105 3.79 -9.38 4.78
C PRO A 105 3.75 -8.37 5.93
N ASN A 106 4.72 -7.44 5.96
CA ASN A 106 4.85 -6.48 7.05
C ASN A 106 4.28 -5.09 6.71
N PHE A 107 3.91 -4.81 5.46
CA PHE A 107 3.59 -3.44 5.03
C PHE A 107 2.23 -2.99 5.59
N LYS A 108 1.21 -3.84 5.43
CA LYS A 108 -0.15 -3.60 5.95
C LYS A 108 -0.16 -3.31 7.44
N LYS A 109 0.55 -4.15 8.23
CA LYS A 109 0.67 -3.97 9.67
C LYS A 109 1.38 -2.64 10.03
N ARG A 110 2.53 -2.36 9.43
CA ARG A 110 3.29 -1.12 9.67
C ARG A 110 2.49 0.14 9.34
N LEU A 111 1.72 0.09 8.25
CA LEU A 111 0.83 1.19 7.86
C LEU A 111 -0.24 1.41 8.93
N GLN A 112 -0.95 0.35 9.32
CA GLN A 112 -2.03 0.40 10.30
C GLN A 112 -1.55 0.89 11.67
N ASP A 113 -0.49 0.29 12.20
CA ASP A 113 0.11 0.66 13.47
C ASP A 113 0.52 2.15 13.48
N LYS A 114 1.08 2.64 12.37
CA LYS A 114 1.54 4.02 12.28
C LYS A 114 0.38 5.02 12.12
N VAL A 115 -0.67 4.65 11.40
CA VAL A 115 -1.88 5.47 11.28
C VAL A 115 -2.55 5.65 12.65
N GLU A 116 -2.67 4.58 13.42
CA GLU A 116 -3.27 4.62 14.76
C GLU A 116 -2.45 5.50 15.72
N GLN A 117 -1.11 5.46 15.62
CA GLN A 117 -0.23 6.36 16.37
C GLN A 117 -0.39 7.84 15.97
N LEU A 118 -0.59 8.13 14.68
CA LEU A 118 -0.62 9.50 14.17
C LEU A 118 -2.01 10.16 14.28
N ALA A 119 -3.09 9.38 14.24
CA ALA A 119 -4.45 9.87 14.33
C ALA A 119 -5.30 9.05 15.34
N PRO A 120 -5.02 9.13 16.64
CA PRO A 120 -5.73 8.34 17.67
C PRO A 120 -7.23 8.66 17.79
N LYS A 121 -7.66 9.83 17.27
CA LYS A 121 -9.07 10.24 17.21
C LYS A 121 -9.79 9.76 15.95
N CYS A 122 -9.08 9.10 15.04
CA CYS A 122 -9.62 8.58 13.80
C CYS A 122 -9.49 7.06 13.77
N LYS A 123 -10.61 6.34 13.87
CA LYS A 123 -10.65 4.89 13.66
C LYS A 123 -10.74 4.61 12.17
N ILE A 124 -9.66 4.05 11.62
CA ILE A 124 -9.53 3.81 10.17
C ILE A 124 -9.55 2.32 9.89
N THR A 125 -10.56 1.88 9.15
CA THR A 125 -10.66 0.51 8.63
C THR A 125 -10.12 0.48 7.21
N PHE A 126 -9.22 -0.45 6.89
CA PHE A 126 -8.68 -0.58 5.55
C PHE A 126 -9.42 -1.67 4.77
N LEU A 127 -9.92 -1.31 3.60
CA LEU A 127 -10.62 -2.23 2.71
C LEU A 127 -9.78 -2.48 1.45
N ASP A 128 -9.43 -3.73 1.23
CA ASP A 128 -8.72 -4.18 0.03
C ASP A 128 -9.68 -4.16 -1.18
N SER A 129 -9.25 -3.55 -2.28
CA SER A 129 -10.02 -3.54 -3.53
C SER A 129 -9.62 -4.71 -4.44
N ASP A 130 -10.55 -5.61 -4.77
CA ASP A 130 -10.32 -6.73 -5.69
C ASP A 130 -10.45 -6.34 -7.19
N GLY A 131 -9.91 -5.19 -7.59
CA GLY A 131 -10.02 -4.70 -8.97
C GLY A 131 -11.28 -3.87 -9.24
N SER A 132 -11.77 -3.14 -8.23
CA SER A 132 -12.99 -2.34 -8.33
C SER A 132 -12.78 -0.92 -8.87
N SER A 133 -11.56 -0.57 -9.30
CA SER A 133 -11.24 0.78 -9.80
C SER A 133 -12.17 1.21 -10.95
N GLY A 134 -12.47 0.29 -11.88
CA GLY A 134 -13.41 0.52 -12.98
C GLY A 134 -14.87 0.74 -12.55
N LYS A 135 -15.30 0.15 -11.42
CA LYS A 135 -16.66 0.35 -10.88
C LYS A 135 -16.82 1.76 -10.31
N GLY A 136 -15.78 2.28 -9.64
CA GLY A 136 -15.77 3.66 -9.15
C GLY A 136 -15.82 4.66 -10.29
N ALA A 137 -15.05 4.42 -11.36
CA ALA A 137 -15.07 5.26 -12.57
C ALA A 137 -16.45 5.24 -13.27
N ALA A 138 -17.07 4.06 -13.40
CA ALA A 138 -18.42 3.94 -13.98
C ALA A 138 -19.48 4.69 -13.16
N MET A 139 -19.41 4.61 -11.83
CA MET A 139 -20.32 5.39 -10.96
C MET A 139 -20.12 6.90 -11.11
N ALA A 140 -18.87 7.37 -11.18
CA ALA A 140 -18.58 8.79 -11.41
C ALA A 140 -19.11 9.25 -12.78
N ALA A 141 -18.93 8.44 -13.83
CA ALA A 141 -19.46 8.73 -15.16
C ALA A 141 -21.00 8.79 -15.17
N ALA A 142 -21.67 7.88 -14.47
CA ALA A 142 -23.13 7.91 -14.33
C ALA A 142 -23.63 9.18 -13.64
N VAL A 143 -22.95 9.62 -12.57
CA VAL A 143 -23.30 10.87 -11.87
C VAL A 143 -23.17 12.08 -12.81
N VAL A 144 -22.08 12.17 -13.58
CA VAL A 144 -21.87 13.26 -14.55
C VAL A 144 -22.95 13.22 -15.64
N SER A 145 -23.23 12.03 -16.19
CA SER A 145 -24.21 11.84 -17.25
C SER A 145 -25.65 12.15 -16.82
N CYS A 146 -26.00 11.98 -15.53
CA CYS A 146 -27.31 12.38 -15.01
C CYS A 146 -27.40 13.87 -14.67
N SER A 147 -26.27 14.55 -14.48
CA SER A 147 -26.22 15.97 -14.07
C SER A 147 -26.17 16.92 -15.26
N THR A 148 -25.84 16.43 -16.45
CA THR A 148 -25.89 17.20 -17.69
C THR A 148 -27.33 17.23 -18.23
N PRO A 149 -27.98 18.41 -18.33
CA PRO A 149 -29.23 18.50 -19.06
C PRO A 149 -28.99 18.13 -20.52
N VAL A 150 -29.79 17.18 -21.03
CA VAL A 150 -29.88 16.91 -22.46
C VAL A 150 -30.56 18.13 -23.09
N ILE A 151 -29.77 18.95 -23.80
CA ILE A 151 -30.28 20.00 -24.69
C ILE A 151 -30.57 19.35 -26.03
#